data_AF-A8XRX7-F1
#
_entry.id   AF-A8XRX7-F1
#
_cell.length_a   1.000
_cell.length_b   1.000
_cell.length_c   1.000
_cell.angle_alpha   90.00
_cell.angle_beta   90.00
_cell.angle_gamma   90.00
#
_symmetry.space_group_name_H-M   'P 1'
#
loop_
_entity.id
_entity.type
_entity.pdbx_description
1 polymer ?
#
loop_
_entity_poly.entity_id
_entity_poly.type
_entity_poly.pdbx_seq_one_letter_code
_entity_poly.pdbx_strand_id
1 'polypeptide(L)'
;MTHAYSMFQTNLKSKFPMVSIRYKHRSIYLSVSDISSVSYNQEGPDTRIEAFRKESVLIQNNDFVTVFLDDLHQILMDQTELMESFQVHYEIPSGVNEENYYKDYLEHIGFRIFRQILSTLPQRTGKLKTQEFSFFTHISEYLPQILSFLDLNSLEQIPMENLKNFNFAEFEKVLDLEIWRNEENPKNQLRLVFGFNEISERVMETIEKAFSNCSYFESIVIKAKIIDQLSLTKTFGPPKPETDQFEEGHRMEISNSNGDLLIYSFEDGFHYFSRFQKDLESEISSLEGDLEELSICENLECLNLIRNLPEIRRGVNECGIENNVVAGKADVDTL
;
A
#
# COMPACT_ATOMS: atom_id res chain seq x y z
N MET A 1 -5.01 27.32 16.09
CA MET A 1 -3.85 27.02 16.97
C MET A 1 -3.45 25.59 16.60
N THR A 2 -2.18 25.33 16.26
CA THR A 2 -1.75 24.00 15.77
C THR A 2 -0.99 23.29 16.88
N HIS A 3 -1.60 22.26 17.45
CA HIS A 3 -1.21 21.67 18.73
C HIS A 3 -0.20 20.53 18.52
N ALA A 4 -0.61 19.43 17.90
CA ALA A 4 0.30 18.33 17.60
C ALA A 4 1.33 18.72 16.54
N TYR A 5 0.97 19.59 15.60
CA TYR A 5 1.91 20.08 14.58
C TYR A 5 3.18 20.67 15.21
N SER A 6 3.02 21.47 16.26
CA SER A 6 4.17 22.05 17.00
C SER A 6 5.03 20.96 17.65
N MET A 7 4.42 19.86 18.10
CA MET A 7 5.14 18.72 18.66
C MET A 7 5.98 18.00 17.60
N PHE A 8 5.55 17.99 16.33
CA PHE A 8 6.29 17.39 15.23
C PHE A 8 7.41 18.28 14.67
N GLN A 9 7.18 19.60 14.62
CA GLN A 9 8.18 20.55 14.10
C GLN A 9 9.51 20.51 14.86
N THR A 10 9.49 20.16 16.15
CA THR A 10 10.71 19.98 16.95
C THR A 10 11.71 18.97 16.36
N ASN A 11 11.22 17.97 15.62
CA ASN A 11 12.04 16.90 15.08
C ASN A 11 12.17 16.92 13.55
N LEU A 12 11.17 17.44 12.84
CA LEU A 12 11.04 17.21 11.38
C LEU A 12 11.09 18.47 10.51
N LYS A 13 11.10 19.69 11.08
CA LYS A 13 11.18 20.97 10.34
C LYS A 13 10.26 21.03 9.10
N SER A 14 9.01 20.56 9.22
CA SER A 14 8.00 20.53 8.14
C SER A 14 8.32 19.59 6.97
N LYS A 15 9.17 18.59 7.20
CA LYS A 15 9.39 17.46 6.28
C LYS A 15 8.80 16.20 6.90
N PHE A 16 7.57 15.89 6.55
CA PHE A 16 6.94 14.65 7.00
C PHE A 16 7.19 13.59 5.93
N PRO A 17 8.02 12.55 6.19
CA PRO A 17 8.20 11.46 5.21
C PRO A 17 6.91 10.66 5.04
N MET A 18 6.03 10.65 6.03
CA MET A 18 4.75 9.96 5.96
C MET A 18 3.64 10.86 6.53
N VAL A 19 2.42 10.68 6.07
CA VAL A 19 1.21 11.10 6.79
C VAL A 19 0.26 9.91 6.80
N SER A 20 0.16 9.21 7.92
CA SER A 20 -0.75 8.09 8.10
C SER A 20 -1.79 8.41 9.17
N ILE A 21 -3.04 8.51 8.73
CA ILE A 21 -4.21 8.81 9.55
C ILE A 21 -4.95 7.50 9.78
N ARG A 22 -5.08 7.08 11.04
CA ARG A 22 -5.82 5.89 11.44
C ARG A 22 -6.87 6.25 12.45
N TYR A 23 -8.13 5.96 12.16
CA TYR A 23 -9.18 6.05 13.18
C TYR A 23 -9.45 4.68 13.79
N LYS A 24 -9.34 4.59 15.11
CA LYS A 24 -9.47 3.35 15.87
C LYS A 24 -10.06 3.65 17.25
N HIS A 25 -11.06 2.87 17.69
CA HIS A 25 -11.65 2.97 19.04
C HIS A 25 -11.98 4.43 19.45
N ARG A 26 -12.70 5.18 18.60
CA ARG A 26 -13.08 6.58 18.86
C ARG A 26 -11.91 7.56 19.02
N SER A 27 -10.75 7.19 18.51
CA SER A 27 -9.53 7.99 18.58
C SER A 27 -8.95 8.13 17.19
N ILE A 28 -8.37 9.29 16.89
CA ILE A 28 -7.60 9.50 15.65
C ILE A 28 -6.14 9.36 15.99
N TYR A 29 -5.42 8.54 15.25
CA TYR A 29 -3.97 8.39 15.32
C TYR A 29 -3.37 9.02 14.08
N LEU A 30 -2.44 9.94 14.28
CA LEU A 30 -1.69 10.60 13.21
C LEU A 30 -0.22 10.26 13.37
N SER A 31 0.33 9.59 12.38
CA SER A 31 1.76 9.27 12.30
C SER A 31 2.38 10.08 11.18
N VAL A 32 3.46 10.80 11.48
CA VAL A 32 4.18 11.62 10.49
C VAL A 32 5.56 11.04 10.11
N SER A 33 5.94 9.95 10.76
CA SER A 33 7.10 9.08 10.51
C SER A 33 6.93 7.81 11.35
N ASP A 34 7.81 6.83 11.18
CA ASP A 34 7.78 5.57 11.96
C ASP A 34 7.92 5.77 13.47
N ILE A 35 8.57 6.87 13.88
CA ILE A 35 8.90 7.15 15.28
C ILE A 35 8.13 8.33 15.87
N SER A 36 7.35 9.06 15.04
CA SER A 36 6.60 10.23 15.48
C SER A 36 5.12 10.06 15.18
N SER A 37 4.35 9.83 16.23
CA SER A 37 2.89 9.73 16.17
C SER A 37 2.23 10.39 17.38
N VAL A 38 0.99 10.79 17.18
CA VAL A 38 0.09 11.29 18.22
C VAL A 38 -1.27 10.62 18.12
N SER A 39 -1.97 10.54 19.26
CA SER A 39 -3.39 10.20 19.31
C SER A 39 -4.20 11.41 19.77
N TYR A 40 -5.40 11.57 19.21
CA TYR A 40 -6.41 12.55 19.58
C TYR A 40 -7.60 11.81 20.17
N ASN A 41 -7.93 12.13 21.42
CA ASN A 41 -8.96 11.46 22.19
C ASN A 41 -9.91 12.50 22.79
N GLN A 42 -11.20 12.18 22.85
CA GLN A 42 -12.19 13.00 23.55
C GLN A 42 -12.20 12.68 25.05
N GLU A 43 -12.05 13.69 25.91
CA GLU A 43 -12.17 13.59 27.37
C GLU A 43 -13.21 14.61 27.87
N GLY A 44 -14.46 14.17 28.03
CA GLY A 44 -15.57 15.08 28.33
C GLY A 44 -15.73 16.12 27.20
N PRO A 45 -15.77 17.44 27.49
CA PRO A 45 -15.80 18.49 26.48
C PRO A 45 -14.42 18.80 25.87
N ASP A 46 -13.35 18.20 26.39
CA ASP A 46 -11.97 18.54 26.08
C ASP A 46 -11.33 17.50 25.15
N THR A 47 -10.26 17.90 24.47
CA THR A 47 -9.44 17.01 23.65
C THR A 47 -8.12 16.73 24.33
N ARG A 48 -7.77 15.46 24.50
CA ARG A 48 -6.44 15.03 24.92
C ARG A 48 -5.62 14.61 23.70
N ILE A 49 -4.45 15.24 23.53
CA ILE A 49 -3.41 14.84 22.58
C ILE A 49 -2.31 14.11 23.34
N GLU A 50 -1.99 12.88 22.91
CA GLU A 50 -0.91 12.09 23.49
C GLU A 50 0.13 11.77 22.42
N ALA A 51 1.39 12.13 22.65
CA ALA A 51 2.50 11.77 21.79
C ALA A 51 3.40 10.74 22.49
N PHE A 52 4.04 9.86 21.71
CA PHE A 52 4.97 8.88 22.28
C PHE A 52 6.10 9.59 23.07
N ARG A 53 6.23 9.25 24.36
CA ARG A 53 7.26 9.79 25.28
C ARG A 53 7.24 11.33 25.46
N LYS A 54 6.11 12.00 25.23
CA LYS A 54 5.91 13.41 25.62
C LYS A 54 4.73 13.53 26.58
N GLU A 55 4.69 14.66 27.30
CA GLU A 55 3.54 14.99 28.14
C GLU A 55 2.28 15.17 27.28
N SER A 56 1.15 14.65 27.76
CA SER A 56 -0.14 14.83 27.11
C SER A 56 -0.58 16.29 27.19
N VAL A 57 -1.16 16.81 26.12
CA VAL A 57 -1.75 18.15 26.09
C VAL A 57 -3.27 18.04 26.15
N LEU A 58 -3.89 18.83 27.03
CA LEU A 58 -5.34 18.94 27.14
C LEU A 58 -5.80 20.27 26.54
N ILE A 59 -6.70 20.21 25.57
CA ILE A 59 -7.29 21.38 24.90
C ILE A 59 -8.73 21.48 25.34
N GLN A 60 -9.05 22.59 26.00
CA GLN A 60 -10.36 22.77 26.63
C GLN A 60 -11.45 23.10 25.61
N ASN A 61 -12.64 22.54 25.82
CA ASN A 61 -13.89 22.84 25.11
C ASN A 61 -13.77 22.73 23.58
N ASN A 62 -13.07 21.71 23.09
CA ASN A 62 -12.91 21.44 21.66
C ASN A 62 -13.12 19.95 21.38
N ASP A 63 -13.79 19.64 20.27
CA ASP A 63 -13.91 18.27 19.80
C ASP A 63 -12.60 17.79 19.16
N PHE A 64 -12.23 16.54 19.48
CA PHE A 64 -10.95 15.97 19.06
C PHE A 64 -10.77 15.92 17.54
N VAL A 65 -11.87 15.79 16.79
CA VAL A 65 -11.82 15.80 15.32
C VAL A 65 -11.48 17.20 14.84
N THR A 66 -12.10 18.27 15.35
CA THR A 66 -11.74 19.66 14.95
C THR A 66 -10.28 19.95 15.23
N VAL A 67 -9.79 19.60 16.42
CA VAL A 67 -8.36 19.76 16.76
C VAL A 67 -7.46 19.03 15.76
N PHE A 68 -7.80 17.77 15.45
CA PHE A 68 -7.07 17.00 14.46
C PHE A 68 -7.09 17.64 13.06
N LEU A 69 -8.25 18.15 12.61
CA LEU A 69 -8.38 18.75 11.28
C LEU A 69 -7.57 20.04 11.13
N ASP A 70 -7.45 20.83 12.20
CA ASP A 70 -6.57 22.01 12.23
C ASP A 70 -5.09 21.61 12.08
N ASP A 71 -4.66 20.56 12.80
CA ASP A 71 -3.30 20.03 12.68
C ASP A 71 -3.06 19.41 11.28
N LEU A 72 -4.02 18.67 10.74
CA LEU A 72 -3.96 18.11 9.39
C LEU A 72 -3.86 19.20 8.33
N HIS A 73 -4.65 20.27 8.46
CA HIS A 73 -4.60 21.42 7.56
C HIS A 73 -3.18 21.99 7.51
N GLN A 74 -2.58 22.27 8.66
CA GLN A 74 -1.24 22.85 8.70
C GLN A 74 -0.17 21.91 8.15
N ILE A 75 -0.24 20.61 8.48
CA ILE A 75 0.66 19.59 7.93
C ILE A 75 0.59 19.57 6.41
N LEU A 76 -0.63 19.51 5.86
CA LEU A 76 -0.84 19.50 4.42
C LEU A 76 -0.51 20.84 3.76
N MET A 77 -0.52 21.97 4.45
CA MET A 77 -0.08 23.25 3.89
C MET A 77 1.44 23.37 3.86
N ASP A 78 2.12 22.91 4.91
CA ASP A 78 3.57 23.09 5.05
C ASP A 78 4.39 21.97 4.42
N GLN A 79 3.78 20.82 4.08
CA GLN A 79 4.47 19.74 3.39
C GLN A 79 4.89 20.18 1.97
N THR A 80 6.17 20.40 1.76
CA THR A 80 6.74 20.83 0.47
C THR A 80 7.58 19.76 -0.20
N GLU A 81 8.07 18.80 0.60
CA GLU A 81 8.93 17.70 0.16
C GLU A 81 8.11 16.48 -0.27
N LEU A 82 8.77 15.57 -0.96
CA LEU A 82 8.23 14.25 -1.28
C LEU A 82 7.91 13.48 0.00
N MET A 83 6.68 12.97 0.10
CA MET A 83 6.31 11.96 1.08
C MET A 83 6.52 10.57 0.49
N GLU A 84 7.00 9.64 1.29
CA GLU A 84 6.99 8.21 0.96
C GLU A 84 5.54 7.72 0.92
N SER A 85 4.69 8.14 1.87
CA SER A 85 3.31 7.66 1.93
C SER A 85 2.32 8.66 2.52
N PHE A 86 1.17 8.80 1.85
CA PHE A 86 -0.01 9.51 2.36
C PHE A 86 -1.21 8.56 2.43
N GLN A 87 -1.64 8.28 3.66
CA GLN A 87 -2.56 7.20 3.99
C GLN A 87 -3.71 7.68 4.88
N VAL A 88 -4.93 7.28 4.54
CA VAL A 88 -6.13 7.47 5.38
C VAL A 88 -6.84 6.13 5.56
N HIS A 89 -6.82 5.56 6.76
CA HIS A 89 -7.40 4.26 7.08
C HIS A 89 -8.31 4.29 8.31
N TYR A 90 -9.23 3.34 8.38
CA TYR A 90 -10.07 3.10 9.55
C TYR A 90 -9.89 1.66 9.99
N GLU A 91 -9.76 1.45 11.29
CA GLU A 91 -9.72 0.12 11.87
C GLU A 91 -11.12 -0.26 12.35
N ILE A 92 -11.67 -1.34 11.78
CA ILE A 92 -12.94 -1.90 12.20
C ILE A 92 -12.67 -3.06 13.15
N PRO A 93 -13.21 -3.07 14.37
CA PRO A 93 -12.98 -4.14 15.32
C PRO A 93 -13.45 -5.50 14.78
N SER A 94 -12.65 -6.54 15.01
CA SER A 94 -12.99 -7.91 14.62
C SER A 94 -14.33 -8.36 15.22
N GLY A 95 -15.15 -9.04 14.41
CA GLY A 95 -16.44 -9.58 14.85
C GLY A 95 -17.59 -8.56 14.87
N VAL A 96 -17.36 -7.32 14.42
CA VAL A 96 -18.41 -6.31 14.27
C VAL A 96 -18.94 -6.31 12.84
N ASN A 97 -20.24 -6.10 12.66
CA ASN A 97 -20.81 -5.84 11.34
C ASN A 97 -20.24 -4.52 10.80
N GLU A 98 -19.46 -4.63 9.73
CA GLU A 98 -18.64 -3.53 9.23
C GLU A 98 -19.45 -2.39 8.63
N GLU A 99 -20.57 -2.70 7.96
CA GLU A 99 -21.45 -1.71 7.34
C GLU A 99 -22.13 -0.85 8.39
N ASN A 100 -22.68 -1.48 9.44
CA ASN A 100 -23.26 -0.77 10.58
C ASN A 100 -22.20 0.04 11.32
N TYR A 101 -21.01 -0.55 11.57
CA TYR A 101 -19.95 0.18 12.25
C TYR A 101 -19.48 1.40 11.47
N TYR A 102 -19.38 1.27 10.14
CA TYR A 102 -19.03 2.39 9.29
C TYR A 102 -20.07 3.51 9.39
N LYS A 103 -21.35 3.17 9.19
CA LYS A 103 -22.45 4.14 9.23
C LYS A 103 -22.57 4.83 10.59
N ASP A 104 -22.44 4.07 11.67
CA ASP A 104 -22.67 4.57 13.03
C ASP A 104 -21.47 5.37 13.58
N TYR A 105 -20.24 5.07 13.14
CA TYR A 105 -19.02 5.60 13.79
C TYR A 105 -17.98 6.21 12.86
N LEU A 106 -17.95 5.84 11.57
CA LEU A 106 -16.86 6.23 10.66
C LEU A 106 -17.29 7.23 9.61
N GLU A 107 -18.52 7.14 9.10
CA GLU A 107 -18.99 7.93 7.96
C GLU A 107 -18.84 9.44 8.19
N HIS A 108 -19.32 9.93 9.33
CA HIS A 108 -19.23 11.35 9.66
C HIS A 108 -17.79 11.84 9.86
N ILE A 109 -16.94 11.04 10.52
CA ILE A 109 -15.54 11.41 10.77
C ILE A 109 -14.79 11.40 9.45
N GLY A 110 -14.93 10.33 8.67
CA GLY A 110 -14.27 10.22 7.38
C GLY A 110 -14.70 11.32 6.43
N PHE A 111 -16.00 11.64 6.35
CA PHE A 111 -16.48 12.76 5.57
C PHE A 111 -15.82 14.09 5.98
N ARG A 112 -15.66 14.35 7.27
CA ARG A 112 -14.95 15.55 7.76
C ARG A 112 -13.48 15.58 7.36
N ILE A 113 -12.78 14.44 7.45
CA ILE A 113 -11.38 14.31 7.02
C ILE A 113 -11.25 14.56 5.52
N PHE A 114 -12.09 13.91 4.70
CA PHE A 114 -12.08 14.11 3.25
C PHE A 114 -12.40 15.55 2.87
N ARG A 115 -13.40 16.15 3.50
CA ARG A 115 -13.74 17.56 3.26
C ARG A 115 -12.56 18.48 3.61
N GLN A 116 -11.82 18.18 4.67
CA GLN A 116 -10.64 18.97 5.04
C GLN A 116 -9.50 18.80 4.02
N ILE A 117 -9.25 17.58 3.52
CA ILE A 117 -8.26 17.34 2.46
C ILE A 117 -8.66 18.11 1.19
N LEU A 118 -9.91 17.96 0.74
CA LEU A 118 -10.45 18.62 -0.45
C LEU A 118 -10.53 20.14 -0.32
N SER A 119 -10.65 20.68 0.89
CA SER A 119 -10.60 22.14 1.10
C SER A 119 -9.16 22.65 1.21
N THR A 120 -8.23 21.84 1.71
CA THR A 120 -6.83 22.25 1.97
C THR A 120 -5.95 22.14 0.74
N LEU A 121 -5.98 21.00 0.04
CA LEU A 121 -5.08 20.77 -1.10
C LEU A 121 -5.19 21.83 -2.22
N PRO A 122 -6.38 22.36 -2.57
CA PRO A 122 -6.49 23.41 -3.58
C PRO A 122 -5.89 24.76 -3.16
N GLN A 123 -5.67 24.99 -1.85
CA GLN A 123 -5.09 26.24 -1.35
C GLN A 123 -3.57 26.27 -1.48
N ARG A 124 -2.95 25.12 -1.78
CA ARG A 124 -1.50 25.01 -1.96
C ARG A 124 -1.07 25.67 -3.27
N THR A 125 0.13 26.26 -3.26
CA THR A 125 0.74 26.83 -4.48
C THR A 125 1.21 25.77 -5.46
N GLY A 126 1.31 24.51 -5.04
CA GLY A 126 1.73 23.38 -5.87
C GLY A 126 1.09 22.07 -5.43
N LYS A 127 1.14 21.08 -6.32
CA LYS A 127 0.62 19.76 -6.05
C LYS A 127 1.35 19.08 -4.89
N LEU A 128 0.66 18.22 -4.17
CA LEU A 128 1.24 17.44 -3.08
C LEU A 128 2.03 16.26 -3.66
N LYS A 129 3.28 16.09 -3.22
CA LYS A 129 4.17 15.02 -3.71
C LYS A 129 4.13 13.83 -2.77
N THR A 130 3.83 12.64 -3.30
CA THR A 130 3.78 11.40 -2.54
C THR A 130 4.07 10.20 -3.43
N GLN A 131 4.88 9.24 -2.97
CA GLN A 131 5.15 7.99 -3.69
C GLN A 131 3.99 7.02 -3.58
N GLU A 132 3.45 6.85 -2.38
CA GLU A 132 2.26 6.04 -2.15
C GLU A 132 1.08 6.92 -1.74
N PHE A 133 -0.09 6.67 -2.33
CA PHE A 133 -1.34 7.27 -1.89
C PHE A 133 -2.39 6.19 -1.65
N SER A 134 -2.84 6.06 -0.40
CA SER A 134 -3.92 5.16 -0.04
C SER A 134 -5.01 5.88 0.72
N PHE A 135 -6.24 5.56 0.39
CA PHE A 135 -7.41 6.07 1.09
C PHE A 135 -8.40 4.92 1.27
N PHE A 136 -8.98 4.84 2.44
CA PHE A 136 -10.13 4.00 2.70
C PHE A 136 -11.38 4.87 2.54
N THR A 137 -12.07 4.78 1.41
CA THR A 137 -13.43 5.35 1.29
C THR A 137 -14.40 4.27 0.82
N HIS A 138 -15.68 4.46 1.15
CA HIS A 138 -16.80 3.81 0.47
C HIS A 138 -17.20 4.56 -0.82
N ILE A 139 -16.43 5.55 -1.24
CA ILE A 139 -16.79 6.51 -2.28
C ILE A 139 -15.55 6.74 -3.17
N SER A 140 -15.36 5.82 -4.12
CA SER A 140 -14.34 5.92 -5.18
C SER A 140 -14.47 7.23 -5.99
N GLU A 141 -15.62 7.90 -5.93
CA GLU A 141 -15.91 9.17 -6.63
C GLU A 141 -15.00 10.34 -6.22
N TYR A 142 -14.38 10.28 -5.03
CA TYR A 142 -13.44 11.32 -4.60
C TYR A 142 -12.01 11.09 -5.08
N LEU A 143 -11.68 9.87 -5.50
CA LEU A 143 -10.32 9.54 -5.96
C LEU A 143 -9.84 10.49 -7.07
N PRO A 144 -10.61 10.74 -8.14
CA PRO A 144 -10.16 11.64 -9.21
C PRO A 144 -9.92 13.07 -8.72
N GLN A 145 -10.74 13.55 -7.77
CA GLN A 145 -10.61 14.88 -7.20
C GLN A 145 -9.31 15.00 -6.40
N ILE A 146 -9.00 14.02 -5.55
CA ILE A 146 -7.76 14.05 -4.76
C ILE A 146 -6.54 13.94 -5.67
N LEU A 147 -6.54 13.02 -6.64
CA LEU A 147 -5.44 12.84 -7.59
C LEU A 147 -5.14 14.12 -8.38
N SER A 148 -6.16 14.93 -8.68
CA SER A 148 -5.96 16.21 -9.38
C SER A 148 -5.04 17.18 -8.61
N PHE A 149 -4.95 17.03 -7.30
CA PHE A 149 -4.09 17.83 -6.41
C PHE A 149 -2.77 17.13 -6.05
N LEU A 150 -2.53 15.91 -6.52
CA LEU A 150 -1.28 15.18 -6.31
C LEU A 150 -0.35 15.31 -7.52
N ASP A 151 0.96 15.38 -7.25
CA ASP A 151 1.99 15.32 -8.28
C ASP A 151 2.13 13.86 -8.75
N LEU A 152 1.51 13.56 -9.89
CA LEU A 152 1.50 12.21 -10.47
C LEU A 152 2.92 11.75 -10.84
N ASN A 153 3.84 12.66 -11.15
CA ASN A 153 5.22 12.29 -11.46
C ASN A 153 5.98 11.76 -10.24
N SER A 154 5.47 12.02 -9.05
CA SER A 154 5.99 11.45 -7.81
C SER A 154 5.30 10.16 -7.39
N LEU A 155 4.13 9.84 -7.98
CA LEU A 155 3.26 8.76 -7.52
C LEU A 155 3.67 7.43 -8.16
N GLU A 156 4.08 6.49 -7.31
CA GLU A 156 4.54 5.15 -7.67
C GLU A 156 3.46 4.10 -7.38
N GLN A 157 2.62 4.29 -6.36
CA GLN A 157 1.65 3.28 -5.96
C GLN A 157 0.32 3.85 -5.42
N ILE A 158 -0.79 3.20 -5.80
CA ILE A 158 -2.10 3.42 -5.19
C ILE A 158 -2.68 2.06 -4.76
N PRO A 159 -2.55 1.68 -3.48
CA PRO A 159 -3.17 0.48 -2.96
C PRO A 159 -4.64 0.70 -2.63
N MET A 160 -5.48 -0.12 -3.27
CA MET A 160 -6.94 -0.12 -3.22
C MET A 160 -7.51 -1.50 -2.86
N GLU A 161 -6.66 -2.49 -2.56
CA GLU A 161 -7.06 -3.86 -2.24
C GLU A 161 -7.87 -3.98 -0.95
N ASN A 162 -7.83 -2.94 -0.12
CA ASN A 162 -8.61 -2.84 1.11
C ASN A 162 -9.84 -1.91 0.95
N LEU A 163 -10.13 -1.41 -0.26
CA LEU A 163 -11.36 -0.67 -0.52
C LEU A 163 -12.56 -1.60 -0.41
N LYS A 164 -13.51 -1.22 0.45
CA LYS A 164 -14.75 -1.99 0.64
C LYS A 164 -15.74 -1.69 -0.46
N ASN A 165 -16.53 -2.71 -0.82
CA ASN A 165 -17.48 -2.69 -1.93
C ASN A 165 -16.83 -2.45 -3.30
N PHE A 166 -15.49 -2.53 -3.36
CA PHE A 166 -14.75 -2.50 -4.60
C PHE A 166 -15.21 -3.64 -5.48
N ASN A 167 -15.92 -3.27 -6.53
CA ASN A 167 -16.52 -4.20 -7.46
C ASN A 167 -15.97 -3.92 -8.85
N PHE A 168 -16.32 -4.80 -9.79
CA PHE A 168 -15.84 -4.69 -11.16
C PHE A 168 -16.13 -3.31 -11.80
N ALA A 169 -17.28 -2.68 -11.52
CA ALA A 169 -17.59 -1.38 -12.10
C ALA A 169 -16.70 -0.25 -11.53
N GLU A 170 -16.30 -0.33 -10.26
CA GLU A 170 -15.33 0.61 -9.70
C GLU A 170 -13.93 0.39 -10.26
N PHE A 171 -13.52 -0.86 -10.44
CA PHE A 171 -12.28 -1.23 -11.12
C PHE A 171 -12.18 -0.65 -12.53
N GLU A 172 -13.20 -0.87 -13.35
CA GLU A 172 -13.27 -0.33 -14.70
C GLU A 172 -13.21 1.21 -14.68
N LYS A 173 -13.99 1.85 -13.79
CA LYS A 173 -13.97 3.32 -13.63
C LYS A 173 -12.60 3.86 -13.26
N VAL A 174 -11.89 3.21 -12.33
CA VAL A 174 -10.56 3.65 -11.89
C VAL A 174 -9.56 3.53 -13.04
N LEU A 175 -9.57 2.42 -13.79
CA LEU A 175 -8.66 2.25 -14.92
C LEU A 175 -8.95 3.18 -16.09
N ASP A 176 -10.21 3.59 -16.28
CA ASP A 176 -10.64 4.50 -17.34
C ASP A 176 -10.56 5.99 -16.94
N LEU A 177 -10.02 6.37 -15.78
CA LEU A 177 -9.88 7.80 -15.42
C LEU A 177 -8.98 8.54 -16.42
N GLU A 178 -9.47 9.70 -16.86
CA GLU A 178 -8.75 10.56 -17.82
C GLU A 178 -7.39 11.04 -17.29
N ILE A 179 -7.25 11.14 -15.96
CA ILE A 179 -6.04 11.63 -15.31
C ILE A 179 -4.81 10.77 -15.62
N TRP A 180 -5.00 9.49 -15.95
CA TRP A 180 -3.92 8.59 -16.33
C TRP A 180 -3.40 8.83 -17.74
N ARG A 181 -4.23 9.41 -18.61
CA ARG A 181 -3.94 9.64 -20.03
C ARG A 181 -3.26 10.99 -20.29
N ASN A 182 -2.83 11.69 -19.24
CA ASN A 182 -2.12 12.96 -19.36
C ASN A 182 -0.73 12.74 -19.98
N GLU A 183 -0.37 13.53 -21.00
CA GLU A 183 0.93 13.46 -21.69
C GLU A 183 2.11 13.87 -20.78
N GLU A 184 1.83 14.59 -19.70
CA GLU A 184 2.84 14.95 -18.69
C GLU A 184 3.22 13.76 -17.79
N ASN A 185 2.46 12.66 -17.82
CA ASN A 185 2.74 11.51 -16.97
C ASN A 185 3.96 10.75 -17.50
N PRO A 186 4.95 10.45 -16.65
CA PRO A 186 6.06 9.57 -16.99
C PRO A 186 5.54 8.19 -17.37
N LYS A 187 6.17 7.55 -18.35
CA LYS A 187 5.79 6.19 -18.75
C LYS A 187 6.24 5.21 -17.68
N ASN A 188 5.46 4.14 -17.50
CA ASN A 188 5.84 2.94 -16.76
C ASN A 188 6.28 3.21 -15.30
N GLN A 189 5.49 3.98 -14.55
CA GLN A 189 5.82 4.33 -13.15
C GLN A 189 4.75 3.91 -12.15
N LEU A 190 3.47 3.85 -12.55
CA LEU A 190 2.38 3.70 -11.58
C LEU A 190 1.98 2.23 -11.40
N ARG A 191 1.99 1.79 -10.14
CA ARG A 191 1.41 0.53 -9.68
C ARG A 191 0.03 0.75 -9.05
N LEU A 192 -0.98 0.09 -9.61
CA LEU A 192 -2.32 0.04 -9.01
C LEU A 192 -2.53 -1.32 -8.35
N VAL A 193 -2.92 -1.35 -7.07
CA VAL A 193 -3.15 -2.61 -6.34
C VAL A 193 -4.63 -2.75 -6.01
N PHE A 194 -5.24 -3.85 -6.42
CA PHE A 194 -6.68 -4.11 -6.25
C PHE A 194 -6.93 -5.42 -5.50
N GLY A 195 -8.14 -5.55 -4.96
CA GLY A 195 -8.59 -6.73 -4.23
C GLY A 195 -9.80 -7.34 -4.91
N PHE A 196 -9.71 -8.61 -5.28
CA PHE A 196 -10.81 -9.38 -5.85
C PHE A 196 -10.89 -10.76 -5.20
N ASN A 197 -12.07 -11.36 -5.18
CA ASN A 197 -12.17 -12.77 -4.80
C ASN A 197 -11.63 -13.67 -5.92
N GLU A 198 -11.90 -13.30 -7.16
CA GLU A 198 -11.59 -14.04 -8.37
C GLU A 198 -11.21 -13.08 -9.50
N ILE A 199 -10.21 -13.47 -10.30
CA ILE A 199 -9.84 -12.82 -11.56
C ILE A 199 -10.53 -13.58 -12.71
N SER A 200 -11.60 -12.99 -13.23
CA SER A 200 -12.38 -13.53 -14.35
C SER A 200 -11.84 -13.04 -15.70
N GLU A 201 -12.33 -13.63 -16.81
CA GLU A 201 -12.07 -13.17 -18.18
C GLU A 201 -12.25 -11.66 -18.32
N ARG A 202 -13.37 -11.12 -17.82
CA ARG A 202 -13.69 -9.70 -17.91
C ARG A 202 -12.67 -8.82 -17.18
N VAL A 203 -12.14 -9.27 -16.05
CA VAL A 203 -11.07 -8.55 -15.32
C VAL A 203 -9.80 -8.52 -16.18
N MET A 204 -9.43 -9.64 -16.78
CA MET A 204 -8.25 -9.75 -17.64
C MET A 204 -8.36 -8.87 -18.91
N GLU A 205 -9.50 -8.91 -19.61
CA GLU A 205 -9.76 -8.04 -20.77
C GLU A 205 -9.65 -6.55 -20.40
N THR A 206 -10.09 -6.17 -19.20
CA THR A 206 -10.02 -4.79 -18.72
C THR A 206 -8.58 -4.36 -18.44
N ILE A 207 -7.76 -5.26 -17.88
CA ILE A 207 -6.33 -5.03 -17.67
C ILE A 207 -5.61 -4.83 -19.01
N GLU A 208 -5.83 -5.73 -19.97
CA GLU A 208 -5.28 -5.62 -21.32
C GLU A 208 -5.65 -4.27 -21.97
N LYS A 209 -6.93 -3.89 -21.90
CA LYS A 209 -7.41 -2.61 -22.42
C LYS A 209 -6.72 -1.43 -21.72
N ALA A 210 -6.53 -1.50 -20.40
CA ALA A 210 -5.87 -0.44 -19.63
C ALA A 210 -4.42 -0.23 -20.09
N PHE A 211 -3.63 -1.31 -20.23
CA PHE A 211 -2.27 -1.24 -20.75
C PHE A 211 -2.20 -0.78 -22.21
N SER A 212 -3.17 -1.18 -23.05
CA SER A 212 -3.21 -0.73 -24.45
C SER A 212 -3.50 0.77 -24.59
N ASN A 213 -4.20 1.37 -23.63
CA ASN A 213 -4.63 2.77 -23.68
C ASN A 213 -3.81 3.72 -22.81
N CYS A 214 -3.02 3.21 -21.88
CA CYS A 214 -2.30 4.01 -20.88
C CYS A 214 -0.87 3.51 -20.68
N SER A 215 0.10 4.35 -21.04
CA SER A 215 1.53 4.05 -20.87
C SER A 215 2.07 4.40 -19.48
N TYR A 216 1.28 5.05 -18.63
CA TYR A 216 1.70 5.43 -17.28
C TYR A 216 1.77 4.22 -16.32
N PHE A 217 0.91 3.23 -16.53
CA PHE A 217 0.88 2.04 -15.69
C PHE A 217 2.12 1.17 -15.91
N GLU A 218 2.85 0.97 -14.81
CA GLU A 218 3.89 -0.06 -14.68
C GLU A 218 3.24 -1.41 -14.44
N SER A 219 2.40 -1.50 -13.42
CA SER A 219 1.78 -2.75 -13.03
C SER A 219 0.35 -2.55 -12.50
N ILE A 220 -0.49 -3.52 -12.82
CA ILE A 220 -1.78 -3.72 -12.18
C ILE A 220 -1.66 -5.00 -11.36
N VAL A 221 -1.76 -4.88 -10.05
CA VAL A 221 -1.60 -5.99 -9.11
C VAL A 221 -2.97 -6.33 -8.53
N ILE A 222 -3.32 -7.60 -8.52
CA ILE A 222 -4.59 -8.08 -7.97
C ILE A 222 -4.33 -9.10 -6.87
N LYS A 223 -4.73 -8.75 -5.66
CA LYS A 223 -4.87 -9.72 -4.57
C LYS A 223 -6.13 -10.55 -4.81
N ALA A 224 -5.97 -11.81 -5.17
CA ALA A 224 -7.08 -12.74 -5.38
C ALA A 224 -6.69 -14.17 -5.00
N LYS A 225 -7.70 -14.99 -4.71
CA LYS A 225 -7.49 -16.41 -4.39
C LYS A 225 -7.61 -17.32 -5.61
N ILE A 226 -8.36 -16.88 -6.60
CA ILE A 226 -8.75 -17.68 -7.76
C ILE A 226 -8.50 -16.84 -9.01
N ILE A 227 -7.97 -17.48 -10.04
CA ILE A 227 -7.87 -16.94 -11.39
C ILE A 227 -8.39 -17.97 -12.38
N ASP A 228 -9.16 -17.51 -13.36
CA ASP A 228 -9.58 -18.36 -14.48
C ASP A 228 -8.39 -18.65 -15.39
N GLN A 229 -7.77 -19.81 -15.20
CA GLN A 229 -6.58 -20.26 -15.94
C GLN A 229 -6.82 -20.43 -17.45
N LEU A 230 -8.04 -20.82 -17.86
CA LEU A 230 -8.37 -20.96 -19.27
C LEU A 230 -8.41 -19.59 -19.95
N SER A 231 -9.07 -18.63 -19.30
CA SER A 231 -9.14 -17.26 -19.78
C SER A 231 -7.78 -16.54 -19.71
N LEU A 232 -6.96 -16.84 -18.70
CA LEU A 232 -5.57 -16.36 -18.63
C LEU A 232 -4.77 -16.84 -19.83
N THR A 233 -4.82 -18.14 -20.14
CA THR A 233 -4.10 -18.71 -21.29
C THR A 233 -4.64 -18.20 -22.63
N LYS A 234 -5.95 -17.97 -22.73
CA LYS A 234 -6.60 -17.41 -23.92
C LYS A 234 -6.18 -15.96 -24.16
N THR A 235 -6.13 -15.14 -23.10
CA THR A 235 -5.83 -13.71 -23.16
C THR A 235 -4.33 -13.48 -23.31
N PHE A 236 -3.52 -14.07 -22.44
CA PHE A 236 -2.07 -13.81 -22.36
C PHE A 236 -1.21 -14.89 -23.02
N GLY A 237 -1.82 -15.86 -23.70
CA GLY A 237 -1.12 -16.98 -24.32
C GLY A 237 -0.67 -18.04 -23.30
N PRO A 238 -0.06 -19.15 -23.78
CA PRO A 238 0.52 -20.16 -22.91
C PRO A 238 1.77 -19.60 -22.20
N PRO A 239 2.10 -20.13 -21.00
CA PRO A 239 3.33 -19.77 -20.32
C PRO A 239 4.53 -20.15 -21.20
N LYS A 240 5.49 -19.24 -21.36
CA LYS A 240 6.67 -19.47 -22.19
C LYS A 240 7.85 -19.88 -21.29
N PRO A 241 8.57 -20.97 -21.58
CA PRO A 241 9.80 -21.32 -20.88
C PRO A 241 10.91 -20.30 -21.19
N GLU A 242 11.73 -20.04 -20.17
CA GLU A 242 12.72 -18.96 -20.03
C GLU A 242 13.61 -18.69 -21.25
N THR A 243 13.81 -17.41 -21.53
CA THR A 243 15.11 -16.87 -21.98
C THR A 243 15.40 -15.71 -21.03
N ASP A 244 16.48 -15.85 -20.26
CA ASP A 244 17.01 -14.94 -19.25
C ASP A 244 16.31 -14.92 -17.87
N GLN A 245 16.93 -15.67 -16.95
CA GLN A 245 17.00 -15.70 -15.48
C GLN A 245 15.90 -15.14 -14.54
N PHE A 246 14.75 -14.61 -14.99
CA PHE A 246 13.80 -14.00 -14.04
C PHE A 246 12.31 -14.31 -14.14
N GLU A 247 11.74 -14.98 -15.15
CA GLU A 247 10.27 -15.07 -15.19
C GLU A 247 9.70 -16.35 -15.82
N GLU A 248 9.23 -17.27 -14.96
CA GLU A 248 8.10 -18.15 -15.27
C GLU A 248 6.83 -17.28 -15.35
N GLY A 249 6.32 -17.00 -16.55
CA GLY A 249 5.16 -16.13 -16.71
C GLY A 249 4.41 -16.26 -18.04
N HIS A 250 3.15 -15.83 -18.05
CA HIS A 250 2.39 -15.65 -19.29
C HIS A 250 2.77 -14.31 -19.92
N ARG A 251 2.93 -14.26 -21.25
CA ARG A 251 3.45 -13.07 -21.95
C ARG A 251 2.60 -12.74 -23.17
N MET A 252 2.21 -11.47 -23.28
CA MET A 252 1.42 -10.94 -24.39
C MET A 252 2.05 -9.66 -24.92
N GLU A 253 2.07 -9.47 -26.25
CA GLU A 253 2.41 -8.17 -26.82
C GLU A 253 1.27 -7.18 -26.57
N ILE A 254 1.59 -6.00 -26.03
CA ILE A 254 0.58 -4.96 -25.86
C ILE A 254 0.33 -4.32 -27.22
N SER A 255 -0.92 -4.36 -27.69
CA SER A 255 -1.27 -3.71 -28.95
C SER A 255 -0.95 -2.21 -28.90
N ASN A 256 -0.39 -1.67 -29.98
CA ASN A 256 -0.06 -0.24 -30.13
C ASN A 256 1.01 0.31 -29.16
N SER A 257 1.87 -0.55 -28.60
CA SER A 257 2.81 -0.17 -27.52
C SER A 257 4.28 -0.05 -27.92
N ASN A 258 4.63 0.08 -29.20
CA ASN A 258 6.04 0.08 -29.68
C ASN A 258 6.89 -1.12 -29.21
N GLY A 259 6.27 -2.29 -28.96
CA GLY A 259 6.97 -3.51 -28.58
C GLY A 259 6.99 -3.81 -27.08
N ASP A 260 6.24 -3.06 -26.26
CA ASP A 260 6.06 -3.41 -24.86
C ASP A 260 5.36 -4.76 -24.71
N LEU A 261 5.80 -5.52 -23.71
CA LEU A 261 5.22 -6.80 -23.33
C LEU A 261 4.42 -6.62 -22.04
N LEU A 262 3.32 -7.35 -21.92
CA LEU A 262 2.60 -7.54 -20.67
C LEU A 262 2.93 -8.92 -20.12
N ILE A 263 3.41 -8.94 -18.88
CA ILE A 263 3.87 -10.14 -18.19
C ILE A 263 2.96 -10.39 -17.00
N TYR A 264 2.47 -11.62 -16.91
CA TYR A 264 1.73 -12.09 -15.75
C TYR A 264 2.61 -13.02 -14.90
N SER A 265 2.63 -12.74 -13.59
CA SER A 265 3.27 -13.58 -12.57
C SER A 265 2.41 -13.68 -11.30
N PHE A 266 2.71 -14.64 -10.44
CA PHE A 266 2.02 -14.86 -9.17
C PHE A 266 3.01 -15.05 -8.03
N GLU A 267 2.93 -14.22 -7.01
CA GLU A 267 3.82 -14.25 -5.84
C GLU A 267 3.01 -13.87 -4.58
N ASP A 268 3.21 -14.60 -3.48
CA ASP A 268 2.64 -14.30 -2.15
C ASP A 268 1.13 -14.00 -2.11
N GLY A 269 0.34 -14.62 -3.00
CA GLY A 269 -1.11 -14.41 -3.07
C GLY A 269 -1.54 -13.18 -3.87
N PHE A 270 -0.62 -12.60 -4.63
CA PHE A 270 -0.83 -11.48 -5.54
C PHE A 270 -0.56 -11.91 -6.98
N HIS A 271 -1.46 -11.48 -7.87
CA HIS A 271 -1.34 -11.64 -9.31
C HIS A 271 -0.83 -10.33 -9.90
N TYR A 272 0.35 -10.35 -10.51
CA TYR A 272 0.98 -9.18 -11.10
C TYR A 272 0.75 -9.19 -12.60
N PHE A 273 0.31 -8.07 -13.14
CA PHE A 273 0.26 -7.80 -14.58
C PHE A 273 1.13 -6.58 -14.84
N SER A 274 2.35 -6.81 -15.36
CA SER A 274 3.40 -5.79 -15.43
C SER A 274 3.81 -5.52 -16.87
N ARG A 275 3.97 -4.24 -17.21
CA ARG A 275 4.55 -3.82 -18.47
C ARG A 275 6.06 -4.00 -18.41
N PHE A 276 6.59 -4.73 -19.38
CA PHE A 276 8.00 -4.88 -19.61
C PHE A 276 8.36 -4.19 -20.93
N GLN A 277 9.20 -3.17 -20.85
CA GLN A 277 9.79 -2.57 -22.03
C GLN A 277 11.08 -3.33 -22.31
N LYS A 278 11.12 -4.01 -23.45
CA LYS A 278 12.39 -4.54 -23.93
C LYS A 278 13.20 -3.31 -24.32
N ASP A 279 14.18 -2.93 -23.51
CA ASP A 279 15.07 -1.83 -23.86
C ASP A 279 15.53 -2.07 -25.30
N LEU A 280 15.17 -1.13 -26.19
CA LEU A 280 15.76 -1.05 -27.50
C LEU A 280 17.26 -0.95 -27.26
N GLU A 281 17.96 -2.04 -27.52
CA GLU A 281 19.40 -2.10 -27.72
C GLU A 281 19.82 -0.89 -28.57
N SER A 282 20.18 0.20 -27.90
CA SER A 282 20.79 1.39 -28.48
C SER A 282 22.19 1.57 -27.91
N GLU A 283 22.84 0.44 -27.64
CA GLU A 283 24.29 0.28 -27.74
C GLU A 283 24.65 -1.06 -28.41
N ILE A 284 24.03 -1.40 -29.53
CA ILE A 284 24.73 -2.29 -30.48
C ILE A 284 25.71 -1.41 -31.28
N SER A 285 26.99 -1.79 -31.27
CA SER A 285 28.09 -1.38 -32.18
C SER A 285 29.24 -0.49 -31.65
N SER A 286 29.76 -0.71 -30.44
CA SER A 286 31.13 -0.23 -30.13
C SER A 286 32.09 -1.14 -29.37
N LEU A 287 31.73 -2.37 -28.97
CA LEU A 287 32.66 -3.27 -28.25
C LEU A 287 32.58 -4.74 -28.68
N GLU A 288 32.44 -5.01 -29.99
CA GLU A 288 32.84 -6.31 -30.57
C GLU A 288 34.36 -6.45 -30.77
N GLY A 289 35.14 -5.55 -30.20
CA GLY A 289 36.59 -5.66 -30.11
C GLY A 289 37.03 -5.21 -28.74
N ASP A 290 36.89 -6.09 -27.75
CA ASP A 290 37.86 -6.31 -26.66
C ASP A 290 37.31 -7.45 -25.79
N LEU A 291 37.44 -8.66 -26.32
CA LEU A 291 37.42 -9.88 -25.54
C LEU A 291 38.68 -9.92 -24.66
N GLU A 292 38.49 -10.48 -23.47
CA GLU A 292 39.49 -10.94 -22.50
C GLU A 292 39.99 -9.91 -21.45
N GLU A 293 39.90 -10.36 -20.19
CA GLU A 293 40.40 -9.73 -18.96
C GLU A 293 39.52 -8.65 -18.32
N LEU A 294 38.67 -9.07 -17.37
CA LEU A 294 38.53 -8.52 -15.99
C LEU A 294 37.27 -9.17 -15.36
N SER A 295 37.37 -10.41 -14.90
CA SER A 295 37.54 -10.74 -13.48
C SER A 295 36.43 -10.19 -12.57
N ILE A 296 35.44 -11.05 -12.32
CA ILE A 296 34.86 -11.36 -11.00
C ILE A 296 35.38 -10.45 -9.88
N CYS A 297 34.59 -9.46 -9.47
CA CYS A 297 34.53 -8.93 -8.10
C CYS A 297 33.45 -7.82 -8.03
N GLU A 298 32.72 -7.81 -6.91
CA GLU A 298 31.77 -6.77 -6.47
C GLU A 298 30.31 -6.88 -6.96
N ASN A 299 29.55 -7.81 -6.33
CA ASN A 299 28.20 -7.52 -5.83
C ASN A 299 27.63 -8.64 -4.90
N LEU A 300 28.50 -9.24 -4.06
CA LEU A 300 28.10 -10.23 -3.06
C LEU A 300 27.86 -9.66 -1.65
N GLU A 301 27.91 -8.34 -1.46
CA GLU A 301 27.70 -7.74 -0.13
C GLU A 301 26.23 -7.44 0.20
N CYS A 302 25.33 -7.37 -0.78
CA CYS A 302 23.90 -7.18 -0.52
C CYS A 302 23.14 -8.46 -0.10
N LEU A 303 23.73 -9.65 -0.29
CA LEU A 303 23.09 -10.94 0.03
C LEU A 303 23.42 -11.49 1.43
N ASN A 304 24.35 -10.88 2.17
CA ASN A 304 24.73 -11.34 3.52
C ASN A 304 23.94 -10.71 4.68
N LEU A 305 23.01 -9.78 4.41
CA LEU A 305 22.19 -9.17 5.45
C LEU A 305 20.90 -9.93 5.80
N ILE A 306 20.54 -10.99 5.04
CA ILE A 306 19.32 -11.79 5.31
C ILE A 306 19.61 -13.06 6.12
N ARG A 307 20.88 -13.44 6.35
CA ARG A 307 21.24 -14.71 7.02
C ARG A 307 21.44 -14.68 8.54
N ASN A 308 21.18 -13.56 9.21
CA ASN A 308 21.32 -13.48 10.68
C ASN A 308 20.01 -13.10 11.37
N LEU A 309 19.09 -14.06 11.49
CA LEU A 309 18.11 -14.10 12.58
C LEU A 309 18.18 -15.47 13.28
N PRO A 310 18.07 -15.54 14.63
CA PRO A 310 18.40 -16.75 15.37
C PRO A 310 17.31 -17.83 15.24
N GLU A 311 17.74 -19.07 15.00
CA GLU A 311 16.91 -20.27 15.06
C GLU A 311 16.25 -20.42 16.45
N ILE A 312 14.92 -20.38 16.49
CA ILE A 312 14.13 -20.84 17.63
C ILE A 312 14.18 -22.37 17.62
N ARG A 313 15.07 -22.95 18.45
CA ARG A 313 15.18 -24.39 18.66
C ARG A 313 13.89 -24.94 19.29
N ARG A 314 13.14 -25.74 18.51
CA ARG A 314 12.23 -26.77 19.04
C ARG A 314 13.07 -27.93 19.60
N GLY A 315 13.06 -28.10 20.91
CA GLY A 315 13.58 -29.31 21.56
C GLY A 315 12.46 -30.30 21.82
N VAL A 316 12.56 -31.50 21.23
CA VAL A 316 11.88 -32.71 21.72
C VAL A 316 12.92 -33.81 21.86
N ASN A 317 13.10 -34.22 23.12
CA ASN A 317 13.52 -35.51 23.70
C ASN A 317 14.49 -36.44 22.95
N GLU A 318 15.54 -36.89 23.66
CA GLU A 318 15.60 -38.25 24.26
C GLU A 318 16.93 -38.52 24.98
N CYS A 319 16.84 -39.06 26.20
CA CYS A 319 17.61 -40.20 26.77
C CYS A 319 17.84 -40.05 28.28
N GLY A 320 17.51 -41.09 29.05
CA GLY A 320 17.98 -41.26 30.42
C GLY A 320 17.10 -42.14 31.30
N ILE A 321 17.28 -43.45 31.16
CA ILE A 321 16.74 -44.50 32.03
C ILE A 321 17.24 -44.30 33.47
N GLU A 322 16.37 -44.42 34.47
CA GLU A 322 16.69 -45.15 35.71
C GLU A 322 15.42 -45.63 36.44
N ASN A 323 15.47 -46.90 36.81
CA ASN A 323 14.43 -47.64 37.51
C ASN A 323 14.30 -47.18 38.97
N ASN A 324 13.08 -47.14 39.50
CA ASN A 324 12.84 -47.69 40.84
C ASN A 324 11.38 -48.12 41.01
N VAL A 325 11.26 -49.39 41.40
CA VAL A 325 10.09 -50.11 41.86
C VAL A 325 9.66 -49.57 43.23
N VAL A 326 8.36 -49.43 43.51
CA VAL A 326 7.65 -50.06 44.66
C VAL A 326 6.13 -49.85 44.54
N ALA A 327 5.44 -50.98 44.76
CA ALA A 327 4.01 -51.31 44.87
C ALA A 327 3.04 -50.31 45.55
N GLY A 328 1.75 -50.41 45.19
CA GLY A 328 0.64 -49.96 46.05
C GLY A 328 -0.76 -49.94 45.42
N LYS A 329 -1.44 -51.09 45.49
CA LYS A 329 -2.90 -51.38 45.49
C LYS A 329 -3.97 -50.28 45.24
N ALA A 330 -4.89 -50.63 44.34
CA ALA A 330 -6.37 -50.65 44.38
C ALA A 330 -7.18 -49.84 45.41
N ASP A 331 -8.21 -49.12 44.92
CA ASP A 331 -9.68 -49.23 45.20
C ASP A 331 -10.34 -47.94 44.66
N VAL A 332 -11.29 -47.96 43.73
CA VAL A 332 -12.74 -48.29 43.83
C VAL A 332 -13.51 -47.34 44.78
N ASP A 333 -14.54 -46.72 44.19
CA ASP A 333 -15.81 -46.25 44.77
C ASP A 333 -16.04 -44.79 45.24
N THR A 334 -17.04 -44.19 44.58
CA THR A 334 -18.14 -43.30 45.04
C THR A 334 -17.84 -41.99 45.79
N LEU A 335 -18.22 -40.86 45.17
CA LEU A 335 -19.48 -40.13 45.46
C LEU A 335 -19.72 -39.02 44.44
#